data_AF-A0A1X6NCF4-F1
#
_entry.id   AF-A0A1X6NCF4-F1
#
_cell.length_a   1.000
_cell.length_b   1.000
_cell.length_c   1.000
_cell.angle_alpha   90.00
_cell.angle_beta   90.00
_cell.angle_gamma   90.00
#
_symmetry.space_group_name_H-M   'P 1'
#
loop_
_entity.id
_entity.type
_entity.pdbx_description
1 polymer ?
#
loop_
_entity_poly.entity_id
_entity_poly.type
_entity_poly.pdbx_seq_one_letter_code
_entity_poly.pdbx_strand_id
1 'polypeptide(L)'
;NTTSDSEQVYVFKGTQYILIEIVSHTDSLVYGPKTIVDDWVSLRHVGFTTIDSILPHPTNINRTYVFSRQHYVLIEFPSYPGAGDDVLVYGPEETVFDWPITQESPAGTYDVTLLSPASPTNGFYGAYFFRGTEYTSFVFAPNADDQGITYSEAHTGADIDTDWTSLDQAGFASIDMVIPIPVSPANNSWVISGPQYGAIQFAPGG
;
A
#
# COMPACT_ATOMS: atom_id res chain seq x y z
N ASN A 1 1.83 5.04 -30.25
CA ASN A 1 1.42 3.62 -30.20
C ASN A 1 2.48 2.88 -29.41
N THR A 2 2.05 2.04 -28.46
CA THR A 2 2.81 1.23 -27.47
C THR A 2 3.35 1.96 -26.23
N THR A 3 2.46 2.46 -25.36
CA THR A 3 2.71 2.31 -23.91
C THR A 3 2.73 0.80 -23.66
N SER A 4 3.80 0.24 -23.13
CA SER A 4 3.80 -1.19 -22.81
C SER A 4 2.72 -1.43 -21.74
N ASP A 5 1.84 -2.40 -21.97
CA ASP A 5 0.81 -2.81 -21.01
C ASP A 5 1.43 -3.61 -19.83
N SER A 6 2.65 -3.26 -19.45
CA SER A 6 3.52 -3.96 -18.50
C SER A 6 3.75 -3.10 -17.26
N GLU A 7 3.37 -3.59 -16.10
CA GLU A 7 3.67 -2.94 -14.82
C GLU A 7 4.42 -3.90 -13.90
N GLN A 8 5.35 -3.36 -13.12
CA GLN A 8 6.12 -4.13 -12.16
C GLN A 8 5.61 -3.88 -10.74
N VAL A 9 5.36 -4.97 -10.01
CA VAL A 9 4.80 -4.92 -8.65
C VAL A 9 5.71 -5.66 -7.69
N TYR A 10 6.13 -4.98 -6.63
CA TYR A 10 6.83 -5.63 -5.51
C TYR A 10 5.81 -6.29 -4.58
N VAL A 11 6.04 -7.55 -4.27
CA VAL A 11 5.18 -8.36 -3.40
C VAL A 11 6.00 -8.82 -2.21
N PHE A 12 5.58 -8.45 -1.01
CA PHE A 12 6.28 -8.75 0.24
C PHE A 12 5.52 -9.81 1.04
N LYS A 13 6.27 -10.75 1.64
CA LYS A 13 5.71 -11.78 2.52
C LYS A 13 6.73 -12.23 3.55
N GLY A 14 6.41 -12.06 4.83
CA GLY A 14 7.34 -12.36 5.91
C GLY A 14 8.63 -11.56 5.73
N THR A 15 9.78 -12.25 5.69
CA THR A 15 11.09 -11.60 5.52
C THR A 15 11.56 -11.53 4.07
N GLN A 16 10.70 -11.88 3.11
CA GLN A 16 11.05 -12.00 1.71
C GLN A 16 10.19 -11.13 0.81
N TYR A 17 10.68 -10.90 -0.40
CA TYR A 17 9.94 -10.22 -1.45
C TYR A 17 10.25 -10.82 -2.83
N ILE A 18 9.33 -10.58 -3.77
CA ILE A 18 9.52 -10.80 -5.20
C ILE A 18 9.15 -9.51 -5.95
N LEU A 19 9.63 -9.41 -7.19
CA LEU A 19 9.12 -8.49 -8.18
C LEU A 19 8.47 -9.30 -9.29
N ILE A 20 7.22 -8.96 -9.61
CA ILE A 20 6.51 -9.53 -10.74
C ILE A 20 6.28 -8.46 -11.80
N GLU A 21 6.17 -8.88 -13.04
CA GLU A 21 5.69 -8.07 -14.15
C GLU A 21 4.33 -8.59 -14.59
N ILE A 22 3.34 -7.70 -14.68
CA ILE A 22 1.98 -8.00 -15.12
C ILE A 22 1.79 -7.43 -16.52
N VAL A 23 1.54 -8.31 -17.49
CA VAL A 23 1.23 -7.96 -18.89
C VAL A 23 -0.11 -8.57 -19.27
N SER A 24 -1.10 -7.74 -19.60
CA SER A 24 -2.40 -8.18 -20.15
C SER A 24 -3.03 -9.39 -19.42
N HIS A 25 -3.05 -9.38 -18.08
CA HIS A 25 -3.55 -10.44 -17.17
C HIS A 25 -2.68 -11.70 -17.03
N THR A 26 -1.44 -11.66 -17.53
CA THR A 26 -0.42 -12.68 -17.23
C THR A 26 0.67 -12.07 -16.36
N ASP A 27 1.06 -12.78 -15.30
CA ASP A 27 2.18 -12.40 -14.45
C ASP A 27 3.43 -13.24 -14.76
N SER A 28 4.60 -12.63 -14.55
CA SER A 28 5.87 -13.32 -14.61
C SER A 28 6.80 -12.84 -13.50
N LEU A 29 7.60 -13.76 -12.94
CA LEU A 29 8.60 -13.43 -11.93
C LEU A 29 9.79 -12.72 -12.59
N VAL A 30 10.02 -11.46 -12.23
CA VAL A 30 11.15 -10.65 -12.70
C VAL A 30 12.36 -10.83 -11.79
N TYR A 31 12.13 -10.83 -10.49
CA TYR A 31 13.18 -10.88 -9.47
C TYR A 31 12.68 -11.55 -8.19
N GLY A 32 13.56 -12.25 -7.48
CA GLY A 32 13.21 -12.91 -6.22
C GLY A 32 13.03 -14.44 -6.32
N PRO A 33 12.62 -15.09 -5.22
CA PRO A 33 12.43 -14.52 -3.88
C PRO A 33 13.78 -14.12 -3.24
N LYS A 34 13.80 -12.96 -2.58
CA LYS A 34 14.97 -12.41 -1.89
C LYS A 34 14.61 -11.96 -0.50
N THR A 35 15.58 -11.95 0.40
CA THR A 35 15.39 -11.41 1.75
C THR A 35 15.29 -9.89 1.65
N ILE A 36 14.31 -9.29 2.33
CA ILE A 36 14.14 -7.82 2.34
C ILE A 36 15.44 -7.14 2.76
N VAL A 37 16.02 -7.60 3.86
CA VAL A 37 17.24 -6.98 4.36
C VAL A 37 18.40 -7.11 3.40
N ASP A 38 18.45 -8.06 2.46
CA ASP A 38 19.60 -8.22 1.55
C ASP A 38 19.65 -7.11 0.49
N ASP A 39 18.49 -6.67 -0.01
CA ASP A 39 18.39 -5.79 -1.18
C ASP A 39 17.86 -4.38 -0.87
N TRP A 40 17.18 -4.19 0.27
CA TRP A 40 16.63 -2.89 0.70
C TRP A 40 17.50 -2.31 1.81
N VAL A 41 18.48 -1.51 1.43
CA VAL A 41 19.50 -0.97 2.34
C VAL A 41 18.88 0.00 3.35
N SER A 42 17.94 0.84 2.92
CA SER A 42 17.22 1.77 3.81
C SER A 42 16.40 1.00 4.86
N LEU A 43 15.69 -0.06 4.45
CA LEU A 43 14.89 -0.89 5.35
C LEU A 43 15.75 -1.69 6.33
N ARG A 44 16.89 -2.25 5.86
CA ARG A 44 17.88 -2.89 6.73
C ARG A 44 18.39 -1.91 7.79
N HIS A 45 18.70 -0.67 7.39
CA HIS A 45 19.27 0.34 8.28
C HIS A 45 18.34 0.66 9.46
N VAL A 46 17.03 0.72 9.20
CA VAL A 46 16.02 0.99 10.23
C VAL A 46 15.53 -0.28 10.94
N GLY A 47 16.08 -1.45 10.62
CA GLY A 47 15.74 -2.73 11.24
C GLY A 47 14.41 -3.34 10.77
N PHE A 48 13.87 -2.90 9.63
CA PHE A 48 12.66 -3.46 9.05
C PHE A 48 12.98 -4.81 8.40
N THR A 49 12.61 -5.89 9.08
CA THR A 49 12.79 -7.26 8.58
C THR A 49 11.55 -7.81 7.89
N THR A 50 10.39 -7.19 8.12
CA THR A 50 9.09 -7.53 7.55
C THR A 50 8.39 -6.23 7.17
N ILE A 51 7.54 -6.28 6.16
CA ILE A 51 6.68 -5.18 5.77
C ILE A 51 5.25 -5.63 5.95
N ASP A 52 4.47 -4.82 6.67
CA ASP A 52 3.06 -5.10 6.91
C ASP A 52 2.23 -4.45 5.80
N SER A 53 2.56 -3.21 5.43
CA SER A 53 1.89 -2.55 4.31
C SER A 53 2.75 -1.47 3.64
N ILE A 54 2.35 -1.08 2.42
CA ILE A 54 2.99 -0.05 1.60
C ILE A 54 1.91 0.87 1.04
N LEU A 55 2.11 2.19 1.19
CA LEU A 55 1.26 3.23 0.60
C LEU A 55 2.09 4.08 -0.37
N PRO A 56 1.80 4.10 -1.67
CA PRO A 56 2.48 4.98 -2.63
C PRO A 56 2.33 6.46 -2.24
N HIS A 57 3.39 7.24 -2.45
CA HIS A 57 3.31 8.67 -2.22
C HIS A 57 2.42 9.32 -3.29
N PRO A 58 1.42 10.14 -2.91
CA PRO A 58 0.36 10.54 -3.83
C PRO A 58 0.82 11.48 -4.96
N THR A 59 1.94 12.18 -4.78
CA THR A 59 2.48 13.14 -5.76
C THR A 59 3.87 12.77 -6.28
N ASN A 60 4.50 11.72 -5.74
CA ASN A 60 5.86 11.34 -6.11
C ASN A 60 5.93 9.83 -6.32
N ILE A 61 5.88 9.42 -7.59
CA ILE A 61 5.81 8.01 -7.97
C ILE A 61 7.01 7.17 -7.52
N ASN A 62 8.16 7.81 -7.26
CA ASN A 62 9.36 7.11 -6.79
C ASN A 62 9.37 6.90 -5.29
N ARG A 63 8.41 7.46 -4.54
CA ARG A 63 8.39 7.40 -3.09
C ARG A 63 7.22 6.59 -2.57
N THR A 64 7.44 5.95 -1.42
CA THR A 64 6.40 5.18 -0.77
C THR A 64 6.59 5.12 0.73
N TYR A 65 5.48 5.17 1.46
CA TYR A 65 5.44 4.90 2.88
C TYR A 65 5.45 3.39 3.08
N VAL A 66 6.38 2.90 3.91
CA VAL A 66 6.51 1.49 4.27
C VAL A 66 6.23 1.35 5.75
N PHE A 67 5.28 0.49 6.10
CA PHE A 67 4.84 0.26 7.48
C PHE A 67 5.36 -1.09 7.98
N SER A 68 5.89 -1.09 9.20
CA SER A 68 6.36 -2.29 9.90
C SER A 68 6.14 -2.15 11.41
N ARG A 69 5.29 -3.00 11.97
CA ARG A 69 4.83 -2.95 13.37
C ARG A 69 4.27 -1.56 13.71
N GLN A 70 4.86 -0.90 14.69
CA GLN A 70 4.42 0.41 15.16
C GLN A 70 5.16 1.56 14.48
N HIS A 71 5.97 1.27 13.46
CA HIS A 71 6.81 2.27 12.80
C HIS A 71 6.50 2.34 11.32
N TYR A 72 6.84 3.48 10.74
CA TYR A 72 6.87 3.64 9.30
C TYR A 72 8.12 4.41 8.86
N VAL A 73 8.44 4.30 7.57
CA VAL A 73 9.43 5.12 6.88
C VAL A 73 8.85 5.62 5.57
N LEU A 74 9.36 6.74 5.07
CA LEU A 74 9.23 7.12 3.67
C LEU A 74 10.55 6.79 2.97
N ILE A 75 10.48 6.03 1.90
CA ILE A 75 11.65 5.68 1.09
C ILE A 75 11.48 6.12 -0.36
N GLU A 76 12.59 6.27 -1.06
CA GLU A 76 12.63 6.31 -2.52
C GLU A 76 13.05 4.93 -3.06
N PHE A 77 12.36 4.44 -4.10
CA PHE A 77 12.62 3.13 -4.70
C PHE A 77 14.04 3.02 -5.27
N PRO A 78 14.62 1.81 -5.26
CA PRO A 78 15.92 1.59 -5.89
C PRO A 78 15.85 1.76 -7.40
N SER A 79 16.97 2.12 -8.03
CA SER A 79 17.04 2.36 -9.48
C SER A 79 16.66 1.13 -10.31
N TYR A 80 16.91 -0.06 -9.77
CA TYR A 80 16.46 -1.35 -10.30
C TYR A 80 16.46 -2.40 -9.17
N PRO A 81 15.79 -3.56 -9.36
CA PRO A 81 15.66 -4.56 -8.30
C PRO A 81 17.02 -5.11 -7.86
N GLY A 82 17.30 -5.05 -6.55
CA GLY A 82 18.57 -5.51 -5.98
C GLY A 82 19.75 -4.54 -6.16
N ALA A 83 19.51 -3.29 -6.60
CA ALA A 83 20.55 -2.28 -6.70
C ALA A 83 21.12 -1.86 -5.33
N GLY A 84 20.32 -1.96 -4.26
CA GLY A 84 20.71 -1.54 -2.91
C GLY A 84 20.98 -0.03 -2.80
N ASP A 85 20.37 0.77 -3.66
CA ASP A 85 20.47 2.23 -3.72
C ASP A 85 19.17 2.93 -3.32
N ASP A 86 18.25 2.21 -2.68
CA ASP A 86 17.04 2.77 -2.08
C ASP A 86 17.39 3.79 -0.99
N VAL A 87 16.65 4.89 -0.95
CA VAL A 87 16.96 6.05 -0.09
C VAL A 87 15.95 6.17 1.04
N LEU A 88 16.43 6.26 2.27
CA LEU A 88 15.60 6.68 3.41
C LEU A 88 15.33 8.18 3.30
N VAL A 89 14.08 8.57 3.03
CA VAL A 89 13.67 9.98 2.93
C VAL A 89 13.27 10.50 4.31
N TYR A 90 12.50 9.72 5.06
CA TYR A 90 12.03 10.08 6.40
C TYR A 90 11.80 8.84 7.28
N GLY A 91 11.91 9.01 8.60
CA GLY A 91 11.76 7.94 9.60
C GLY A 91 13.08 7.26 9.99
N PRO A 92 13.03 6.17 10.78
CA PRO A 92 11.81 5.51 11.25
C PRO A 92 11.13 6.34 12.32
N GLU A 93 9.82 6.53 12.20
CA GLU A 93 9.01 7.23 13.18
C GLU A 93 7.88 6.32 13.65
N GLU A 94 7.42 6.50 14.89
CA GLU A 94 6.23 5.77 15.34
C GLU A 94 5.02 6.22 14.53
N THR A 95 4.29 5.27 13.96
CA THR A 95 3.15 5.53 13.10
C THR A 95 2.11 6.42 13.78
N VAL A 96 1.96 6.31 15.10
CA VAL A 96 0.98 7.08 15.87
C VAL A 96 1.25 8.59 15.92
N PHE A 97 2.48 9.04 15.68
CA PHE A 97 2.82 10.47 15.71
C PHE A 97 2.41 11.18 14.43
N ASP A 98 2.73 10.59 13.29
CA ASP A 98 2.48 11.21 11.98
C ASP A 98 1.22 10.70 11.29
N TRP A 99 0.74 9.53 11.68
CA TRP A 99 -0.53 8.96 11.24
C TRP A 99 -1.45 8.81 12.46
N PRO A 100 -1.89 9.92 13.08
CA PRO A 100 -2.75 9.88 14.27
C PRO A 100 -4.07 9.13 14.03
N ILE A 101 -4.54 9.04 12.78
CA ILE A 101 -5.68 8.19 12.39
C ILE A 101 -5.52 6.73 12.84
N THR A 102 -4.29 6.26 12.98
CA THR A 102 -3.98 4.90 13.42
C THR A 102 -4.24 4.66 14.90
N GLN A 103 -4.41 5.72 15.70
CA GLN A 103 -4.88 5.63 17.08
C GLN A 103 -6.41 5.50 17.17
N GLU A 104 -7.13 5.94 16.14
CA GLU A 104 -8.61 5.91 16.11
C GLU A 104 -9.16 4.57 15.59
N SER A 105 -8.30 3.74 14.99
CA SER A 105 -8.59 2.36 14.57
C SER A 105 -8.18 1.38 15.70
N PRO A 106 -8.87 0.24 15.89
CA PRO A 106 -8.51 -0.70 16.95
C PRO A 106 -7.02 -1.08 16.87
N ALA A 107 -6.34 -1.04 18.03
CA ALA A 107 -4.88 -1.06 18.14
C ALA A 107 -4.20 -2.20 17.34
N GLY A 108 -3.39 -1.85 16.34
CA GLY A 108 -2.44 -2.76 15.67
C GLY A 108 -2.09 -2.38 14.24
N THR A 109 -1.25 -3.21 13.62
CA THR A 109 -0.74 -3.06 12.25
C THR A 109 -1.84 -3.27 11.23
N TYR A 110 -1.87 -2.43 10.20
CA TYR A 110 -2.72 -2.64 9.02
C TYR A 110 -2.14 -3.74 8.16
N ASP A 111 -3.04 -4.59 7.64
CA ASP A 111 -2.67 -5.68 6.76
C ASP A 111 -2.41 -5.14 5.35
N VAL A 112 -3.19 -4.12 4.93
CA VAL A 112 -3.05 -3.49 3.62
C VAL A 112 -3.44 -2.03 3.65
N THR A 113 -2.76 -1.22 2.82
CA THR A 113 -3.07 0.17 2.55
C THR A 113 -3.29 0.36 1.05
N LEU A 114 -4.29 1.15 0.70
CA LEU A 114 -4.69 1.43 -0.68
C LEU A 114 -4.85 2.92 -0.87
N LEU A 115 -4.14 3.48 -1.86
CA LEU A 115 -4.34 4.85 -2.28
C LEU A 115 -5.60 4.94 -3.16
N SER A 116 -6.49 5.87 -2.84
CA SER A 116 -7.70 6.09 -3.63
C SER A 116 -7.35 6.65 -5.00
N PRO A 117 -7.97 6.15 -6.08
CA PRO A 117 -7.78 6.66 -7.43
C PRO A 117 -8.59 7.94 -7.70
N ALA A 118 -9.35 8.43 -6.70
CA ALA A 118 -10.06 9.69 -6.81
C ALA A 118 -9.08 10.83 -7.10
N SER A 119 -9.50 11.78 -7.94
CA SER A 119 -8.80 13.05 -8.05
C SER A 119 -8.70 13.71 -6.67
N PRO A 120 -7.53 14.25 -6.30
CA PRO A 120 -7.39 14.91 -5.01
C PRO A 120 -8.30 16.13 -4.91
N THR A 121 -8.84 16.36 -3.73
CA THR A 121 -9.65 17.55 -3.42
C THR A 121 -8.83 18.48 -2.56
N ASN A 122 -8.54 19.69 -3.04
CA ASN A 122 -7.73 20.69 -2.32
C ASN A 122 -6.37 20.16 -1.81
N GLY A 123 -5.74 19.24 -2.56
CA GLY A 123 -4.45 18.64 -2.19
C GLY A 123 -4.55 17.44 -1.24
N PHE A 124 -5.77 17.02 -0.88
CA PHE A 124 -6.00 15.80 -0.09
C PHE A 124 -6.34 14.61 -0.98
N TYR A 125 -5.75 13.46 -0.64
CA TYR A 125 -5.86 12.18 -1.33
C TYR A 125 -6.58 11.18 -0.42
N GLY A 126 -7.49 10.39 -0.95
CA GLY A 126 -8.12 9.33 -0.19
C GLY A 126 -7.17 8.17 0.05
N ALA A 127 -7.25 7.52 1.21
CA ALA A 127 -6.60 6.26 1.50
C ALA A 127 -7.55 5.34 2.25
N TYR A 128 -7.34 4.03 2.06
CA TYR A 128 -8.04 2.96 2.77
C TYR A 128 -7.01 2.06 3.44
N PHE A 129 -7.21 1.82 4.72
CA PHE A 129 -6.33 1.02 5.57
C PHE A 129 -7.16 -0.16 6.07
N PHE A 130 -6.84 -1.37 5.62
CA PHE A 130 -7.59 -2.59 5.89
C PHE A 130 -6.93 -3.39 7.01
N ARG A 131 -7.75 -3.98 7.87
CA ARG A 131 -7.28 -4.88 8.92
C ARG A 131 -8.37 -5.86 9.34
N GLY A 132 -8.08 -7.15 9.24
CA GLY A 132 -9.07 -8.18 9.55
C GLY A 132 -10.36 -7.94 8.75
N THR A 133 -11.49 -7.82 9.45
CA THR A 133 -12.81 -7.58 8.84
C THR A 133 -13.19 -6.11 8.71
N GLU A 134 -12.32 -5.21 9.17
CA GLU A 134 -12.59 -3.77 9.22
C GLU A 134 -11.66 -3.01 8.28
N TYR A 135 -12.07 -1.80 7.93
CA TYR A 135 -11.22 -0.83 7.26
C TYR A 135 -11.39 0.56 7.86
N THR A 136 -10.41 1.40 7.60
CA THR A 136 -10.44 2.82 7.91
C THR A 136 -10.21 3.59 6.62
N SER A 137 -11.14 4.45 6.24
CA SER A 137 -10.93 5.39 5.13
C SER A 137 -10.72 6.79 5.67
N PHE A 138 -9.85 7.54 5.00
CA PHE A 138 -9.57 8.93 5.36
C PHE A 138 -9.00 9.67 4.16
N VAL A 139 -8.92 10.99 4.26
CA VAL A 139 -8.22 11.82 3.29
C VAL A 139 -7.00 12.47 3.92
N PHE A 140 -5.88 12.49 3.21
CA PHE A 140 -4.61 13.00 3.72
C PHE A 140 -3.84 13.80 2.69
N ALA A 141 -2.97 14.68 3.15
CA ALA A 141 -1.98 15.40 2.36
C ALA A 141 -0.60 15.20 3.01
N PRO A 142 0.42 14.77 2.26
CA PRO A 142 1.80 14.83 2.74
C PRO A 142 2.17 16.25 3.17
N ASN A 143 2.91 16.37 4.27
CA ASN A 143 3.45 17.66 4.68
C ASN A 143 4.47 18.16 3.66
N ALA A 144 4.70 19.48 3.59
CA ALA A 144 5.52 20.08 2.52
C ALA A 144 6.99 19.62 2.50
N ASP A 145 7.48 19.09 3.62
CA ASP A 145 8.82 18.52 3.81
C ASP A 145 8.83 16.98 3.81
N ASP A 146 7.70 16.36 3.46
CA ASP A 146 7.44 14.92 3.52
C ASP A 146 7.58 14.28 4.93
N GLN A 147 7.62 15.12 5.98
CA GLN A 147 7.67 14.66 7.37
C GLN A 147 6.25 14.54 7.92
N GLY A 148 5.69 13.36 7.75
CA GLY A 148 4.33 13.04 8.18
C GLY A 148 3.24 13.55 7.25
N ILE A 149 2.00 13.53 7.74
CA ILE A 149 0.81 13.91 6.98
C ILE A 149 -0.08 14.86 7.76
N THR A 150 -0.89 15.62 7.03
CA THR A 150 -2.12 16.22 7.56
C THR A 150 -3.29 15.37 7.07
N TYR A 151 -4.25 15.07 7.92
CA TYR A 151 -5.46 14.34 7.52
C TYR A 151 -6.73 15.11 7.91
N SER A 152 -7.81 14.80 7.23
CA SER A 152 -9.17 15.16 7.63
C SER A 152 -10.08 13.95 7.51
N GLU A 153 -11.34 14.10 7.96
CA GLU A 153 -12.45 13.15 7.79
C GLU A 153 -12.05 11.69 7.71
N ALA A 154 -12.20 10.98 8.83
CA ALA A 154 -12.00 9.56 8.86
C ALA A 154 -13.29 8.79 9.15
N HIS A 155 -13.42 7.66 8.47
CA HIS A 155 -14.40 6.65 8.77
C HIS A 155 -13.66 5.42 9.31
N THR A 156 -13.67 5.25 10.63
CA THR A 156 -12.91 4.23 11.35
C THR A 156 -13.80 3.07 11.78
N GLY A 157 -13.23 1.86 11.86
CA GLY A 157 -13.94 0.66 12.32
C GLY A 157 -15.12 0.27 11.43
N ALA A 158 -15.01 0.57 10.13
CA ALA A 158 -16.05 0.27 9.16
C ALA A 158 -15.94 -1.18 8.70
N ASP A 159 -17.06 -1.89 8.65
CA ASP A 159 -17.06 -3.31 8.30
C ASP A 159 -16.91 -3.49 6.78
N ILE A 160 -15.95 -4.33 6.37
CA ILE A 160 -15.70 -4.64 4.95
C ILE A 160 -16.95 -5.29 4.34
N ASP A 161 -17.62 -6.18 5.07
CA ASP A 161 -18.79 -6.90 4.56
C ASP A 161 -20.00 -5.99 4.25
N THR A 162 -20.07 -4.86 4.95
CA THR A 162 -21.17 -3.90 4.85
C THR A 162 -20.93 -2.92 3.71
N ASP A 163 -19.73 -2.33 3.65
CA ASP A 163 -19.45 -1.25 2.71
C ASP A 163 -18.85 -1.75 1.38
N TRP A 164 -18.21 -2.90 1.39
CA TRP A 164 -17.64 -3.55 0.21
C TRP A 164 -18.48 -4.77 -0.17
N THR A 165 -19.75 -4.56 -0.49
CA THR A 165 -20.73 -5.65 -0.75
C THR A 165 -20.26 -6.64 -1.83
N SER A 166 -19.46 -6.21 -2.81
CA SER A 166 -18.89 -7.12 -3.82
C SER A 166 -17.84 -8.07 -3.25
N LEU A 167 -17.08 -7.65 -2.24
CA LEU A 167 -16.14 -8.50 -1.50
C LEU A 167 -16.88 -9.52 -0.64
N ASP A 168 -17.93 -9.09 0.08
CA ASP A 168 -18.78 -9.99 0.86
C ASP A 168 -19.41 -11.10 -0.01
N GLN A 169 -20.02 -10.70 -1.13
CA GLN A 169 -20.62 -11.65 -2.07
C GLN A 169 -19.60 -12.63 -2.67
N ALA A 170 -18.34 -12.22 -2.79
CA ALA A 170 -17.25 -13.06 -3.25
C ALA A 170 -16.60 -13.90 -2.12
N GLY A 171 -17.05 -13.73 -0.88
CA GLY A 171 -16.59 -14.48 0.30
C GLY A 171 -15.32 -13.91 0.95
N PHE A 172 -14.93 -12.68 0.62
CA PHE A 172 -13.78 -12.00 1.22
C PHE A 172 -14.20 -11.35 2.54
N ALA A 173 -13.80 -11.95 3.66
CA ALA A 173 -13.98 -11.36 4.98
C ALA A 173 -12.81 -10.44 5.39
N SER A 174 -11.64 -10.56 4.74
CA SER A 174 -10.46 -9.74 5.00
C SER A 174 -9.64 -9.54 3.73
N ILE A 175 -8.67 -8.62 3.79
CA ILE A 175 -7.76 -8.31 2.68
C ILE A 175 -6.31 -8.41 3.16
N ASP A 176 -5.52 -9.28 2.52
CA ASP A 176 -4.10 -9.50 2.82
C ASP A 176 -3.17 -8.77 1.83
N MET A 177 -3.66 -8.44 0.63
CA MET A 177 -2.92 -7.65 -0.35
C MET A 177 -3.85 -6.95 -1.33
N VAL A 178 -3.45 -5.77 -1.79
CA VAL A 178 -4.06 -5.11 -2.94
C VAL A 178 -2.98 -4.80 -3.98
N ILE A 179 -3.22 -5.20 -5.22
CA ILE A 179 -2.35 -4.92 -6.37
C ILE A 179 -3.14 -4.08 -7.37
N PRO A 180 -2.75 -2.83 -7.65
CA PRO A 180 -3.39 -2.02 -8.69
C PRO A 180 -3.36 -2.72 -10.05
N ILE A 181 -4.45 -2.63 -10.83
CA ILE A 181 -4.48 -3.18 -12.19
C ILE A 181 -4.00 -2.08 -13.16
N PRO A 182 -2.96 -2.35 -13.98
CA PRO A 182 -2.31 -1.33 -14.82
C PRO A 182 -3.20 -0.76 -15.91
N VAL A 183 -4.24 -1.49 -16.29
CA VAL A 183 -5.12 -1.18 -17.40
C VAL A 183 -6.49 -0.74 -16.89
N SER A 184 -6.76 0.54 -17.15
CA SER A 184 -7.99 1.31 -16.96
C SER A 184 -9.29 0.51 -16.79
N PRO A 185 -10.21 0.99 -15.94
CA PRO A 185 -10.09 2.20 -15.13
C PRO A 185 -9.07 2.08 -13.99
N ALA A 186 -8.44 3.19 -13.61
CA ALA A 186 -7.46 3.32 -12.50
C ALA A 186 -8.00 2.88 -11.12
N ASN A 187 -9.25 2.42 -11.11
CA ASN A 187 -10.04 2.00 -9.98
C ASN A 187 -10.10 0.47 -9.87
N ASN A 188 -9.39 -0.24 -10.73
CA ASN A 188 -9.32 -1.68 -10.71
C ASN A 188 -8.15 -2.15 -9.86
N SER A 189 -8.37 -3.12 -8.99
CA SER A 189 -7.31 -3.73 -8.19
C SER A 189 -7.57 -5.21 -7.99
N TRP A 190 -6.51 -6.01 -7.97
CA TRP A 190 -6.58 -7.37 -7.46
C TRP A 190 -6.51 -7.33 -5.93
N VAL A 191 -7.48 -7.96 -5.28
CA VAL A 191 -7.53 -8.19 -3.84
C VAL A 191 -7.14 -9.64 -3.59
N ILE A 192 -6.28 -9.88 -2.61
CA ILE A 192 -5.87 -11.22 -2.20
C ILE A 192 -6.27 -11.41 -0.73
N SER A 193 -6.83 -12.58 -0.41
CA SER A 193 -7.17 -12.99 0.95
C SER A 193 -6.95 -14.49 1.09
N GLY A 194 -5.96 -14.88 1.88
CA GLY A 194 -5.48 -16.24 2.01
C GLY A 194 -5.15 -16.87 0.64
N PRO A 195 -5.77 -18.01 0.27
CA PRO A 195 -5.53 -18.65 -1.02
C PRO A 195 -6.38 -18.08 -2.17
N GLN A 196 -7.24 -17.09 -1.91
CA GLN A 196 -8.19 -16.55 -2.88
C GLN A 196 -7.75 -15.17 -3.37
N TYR A 197 -8.10 -14.85 -4.60
CA TYR A 197 -7.93 -13.52 -5.16
C TYR A 197 -9.12 -13.14 -6.05
N GLY A 198 -9.40 -11.85 -6.16
CA GLY A 198 -10.50 -11.31 -6.95
C GLY A 198 -10.17 -9.93 -7.48
N ALA A 199 -10.72 -9.55 -8.63
CA ALA A 199 -10.61 -8.18 -9.14
C ALA A 199 -11.78 -7.36 -8.60
N ILE A 200 -11.47 -6.21 -8.02
CA ILE A 200 -12.45 -5.20 -7.65
C ILE A 200 -12.32 -4.00 -8.57
N GLN A 201 -13.45 -3.36 -8.84
CA GLN A 201 -13.51 -1.99 -9.30
C GLN A 201 -14.14 -1.17 -8.18
N PHE A 202 -13.46 -0.15 -7.68
CA PHE A 202 -13.98 0.65 -6.57
C PHE A 202 -14.10 2.12 -6.95
N ALA A 203 -15.27 2.69 -6.73
CA ALA A 203 -15.45 4.14 -6.79
C ALA A 203 -15.20 4.68 -5.38
N PRO A 204 -14.41 5.76 -5.22
CA PRO A 204 -14.37 6.47 -3.96
C PRO A 204 -15.81 6.88 -3.63
N GLY A 205 -16.34 6.39 -2.51
CA GLY A 205 -17.69 6.70 -2.05
C GLY A 205 -17.86 8.21 -1.89
N GLY A 206 -18.99 8.73 -2.37
CA GLY A 206 -19.44 10.10 -2.12
C GLY A 206 -20.23 10.24 -0.83
#